data_AF-A0A3D5ZKC9-F1
#
_entry.id   AF-A0A3D5ZKC9-F1
#
_cell.length_a   1.000
_cell.length_b   1.000
_cell.length_c   1.000
_cell.angle_alpha   90.00
_cell.angle_beta   90.00
_cell.angle_gamma   90.00
#
_symmetry.space_group_name_H-M   'P 1'
#
loop_
_entity.id
_entity.type
_entity.pdbx_description
1 polymer ?
#
loop_
_entity_poly.entity_id
_entity_poly.type
_entity_poly.pdbx_seq_one_letter_code
_entity_poly.pdbx_strand_id
1 'polypeptide(L)'
;MNQRKLPCYPLMVKDPNFSLWVSDEFLNKSYPQTWFGERKKICGFVNIDGQKYCFLGRTDDFTPFGVKEATQVDLKVTAFTTEYTFTAGAATLKLKFVSPLPPDDIKLLSLP
;
A
#
# COMPACT_ATOMS: atom_id res chain seq x y z
N MET A 1 -17.83 16.60 -10.51
CA MET A 1 -16.61 16.98 -9.77
C MET A 1 -15.55 15.94 -10.13
N ASN A 2 -14.53 16.30 -10.90
CA ASN A 2 -13.52 15.32 -11.36
C ASN A 2 -12.71 14.84 -10.15
N GLN A 3 -12.75 13.53 -9.90
CA GLN A 3 -11.99 12.91 -8.83
C GLN A 3 -10.52 12.86 -9.25
N ARG A 4 -9.65 13.48 -8.45
CA ARG A 4 -8.21 13.57 -8.76
C ARG A 4 -7.56 12.22 -8.53
N LYS A 5 -7.32 11.48 -9.61
CA LYS A 5 -6.48 10.28 -9.60
C LYS A 5 -5.01 10.66 -9.64
N LEU A 6 -4.21 10.17 -8.68
CA LEU A 6 -2.76 10.36 -8.70
C LEU A 6 -2.12 9.35 -9.67
N PRO A 7 -1.01 9.69 -10.31
CA PRO A 7 -0.30 8.75 -11.18
C PRO A 7 0.28 7.57 -10.41
N CYS A 8 0.64 7.78 -9.13
CA CYS A 8 1.08 6.74 -8.21
C CYS A 8 0.88 7.17 -6.75
N TYR A 9 0.85 6.17 -5.87
CA TYR A 9 0.59 6.32 -4.43
C TYR A 9 1.81 5.81 -3.64
N PRO A 10 2.48 6.67 -2.83
CA PRO A 10 3.69 6.26 -2.12
C PRO A 10 3.39 5.32 -0.95
N LEU A 11 4.16 4.24 -0.82
CA LEU A 11 4.12 3.33 0.33
C LEU A 11 5.34 3.47 1.23
N MET A 12 6.50 3.73 0.63
CA MET A 12 7.73 3.99 1.37
C MET A 12 8.57 4.91 0.51
N VAL A 13 8.89 6.11 0.98
CA VAL A 13 9.69 7.08 0.23
C VAL A 13 10.93 7.41 1.04
N LYS A 14 12.09 7.14 0.45
CA LYS A 14 13.38 7.36 1.08
C LYS A 14 14.39 7.96 0.11
N ASP A 15 14.90 7.15 -0.79
CA ASP A 15 15.74 7.55 -1.91
C ASP A 15 15.30 6.77 -3.18
N PRO A 16 15.80 7.13 -4.38
CA PRO A 16 15.35 6.51 -5.63
C PRO A 16 15.47 4.98 -5.67
N ASN A 17 16.39 4.36 -4.93
CA ASN A 17 16.60 2.91 -4.97
C ASN A 17 15.73 2.15 -3.95
N PHE A 18 15.33 2.81 -2.86
CA PHE A 18 14.55 2.18 -1.77
C PHE A 18 13.09 2.62 -1.70
N SER A 19 12.68 3.56 -2.56
CA SER A 19 11.30 4.02 -2.60
C SER A 19 10.38 3.07 -3.37
N LEU A 20 9.17 2.86 -2.83
CA LEU A 20 8.13 2.00 -3.37
C LEU A 20 6.79 2.73 -3.47
N TRP A 21 6.11 2.52 -4.60
CA TRP A 21 4.81 3.09 -4.90
C TRP A 21 3.86 2.03 -5.44
N VAL A 22 2.58 2.34 -5.48
CA VAL A 22 1.56 1.57 -6.19
C VAL A 22 0.99 2.43 -7.32
N SER A 23 0.83 1.85 -8.49
CA SER A 23 0.30 2.53 -9.68
C SER A 23 -1.23 2.57 -9.74
N ASP A 24 -1.90 2.07 -8.70
CA ASP A 24 -3.34 1.94 -8.59
C ASP A 24 -3.82 2.58 -7.29
N GLU A 25 -5.05 3.10 -7.30
CA GLU A 25 -5.68 3.64 -6.10
C GLU A 25 -6.01 2.52 -5.11
N PHE A 26 -6.23 1.31 -5.63
CA PHE A 26 -6.51 0.13 -4.84
C PHE A 26 -5.21 -0.63 -4.52
N LEU A 27 -4.82 -0.65 -3.25
CA LEU A 27 -3.56 -1.24 -2.76
C LEU A 27 -3.40 -2.73 -3.11
N ASN A 28 -4.52 -3.41 -3.34
CA ASN A 28 -4.62 -4.85 -3.57
C ASN A 28 -4.94 -5.24 -5.03
N LYS A 29 -4.78 -4.31 -5.98
CA LYS A 29 -4.92 -4.55 -7.43
C LYS A 29 -3.60 -4.62 -8.19
N SER A 30 -2.51 -4.11 -7.62
CA SER A 30 -1.18 -4.18 -8.24
C SER A 30 -0.09 -4.35 -7.20
N TYR A 31 1.06 -4.88 -7.64
CA TYR A 31 2.22 -4.99 -6.77
C TYR A 31 2.89 -3.63 -6.56
N PRO A 32 3.45 -3.37 -5.38
CA PRO A 32 4.39 -2.27 -5.19
C PRO A 32 5.50 -2.31 -6.24
N GLN A 33 5.97 -1.15 -6.66
CA GLN A 33 7.00 -1.01 -7.68
C GLN A 33 7.96 0.13 -7.36
N THR A 34 9.17 0.03 -7.91
CA THR A 34 10.13 1.14 -7.93
C THR A 34 9.72 2.20 -8.96
N TRP A 35 10.37 3.36 -8.97
CA TRP A 35 10.02 4.46 -9.87
C TRP A 35 10.30 4.13 -11.34
N PHE A 36 11.24 3.22 -11.62
CA PHE A 36 11.53 2.70 -12.97
C PHE A 36 10.67 1.49 -13.35
N GLY A 37 9.62 1.18 -12.56
CA GLY A 37 8.59 0.19 -12.90
C GLY A 37 8.93 -1.25 -12.55
N GLU A 38 10.03 -1.52 -11.84
CA GLU A 38 10.33 -2.87 -11.37
C GLU A 38 9.36 -3.24 -10.24
N ARG A 39 8.57 -4.29 -10.47
CA ARG A 39 7.60 -4.79 -9.49
C ARG A 39 8.29 -5.56 -8.37
N LYS A 40 7.96 -5.23 -7.13
CA LYS A 40 8.31 -5.99 -5.93
C LYS A 40 7.08 -6.74 -5.44
N LYS A 41 7.16 -8.08 -5.37
CA LYS A 41 6.05 -8.95 -4.95
C LYS A 41 5.82 -8.92 -3.43
N ILE A 42 5.67 -7.72 -2.88
CA ILE A 42 5.27 -7.52 -1.50
C ILE A 42 3.76 -7.70 -1.43
N CYS A 43 3.33 -8.59 -0.54
CA CYS A 43 1.93 -8.97 -0.39
C CYS A 43 1.53 -8.85 1.08
N GLY A 44 0.27 -8.52 1.33
CA GLY A 44 -0.30 -8.42 2.66
C GLY A 44 -1.61 -9.17 2.74
N PHE A 45 -1.69 -10.07 3.72
CA PHE A 45 -2.88 -10.86 3.99
C PHE A 45 -3.32 -10.70 5.44
N VAL A 46 -4.62 -10.69 5.65
CA VAL A 46 -5.21 -10.78 7.00
C VAL A 46 -6.12 -12.00 7.04
N ASN A 47 -6.06 -12.77 8.13
CA ASN A 47 -6.94 -13.91 8.35
C ASN A 47 -8.00 -13.52 9.39
N ILE A 48 -9.27 -13.57 8.99
CA ILE A 48 -10.43 -13.29 9.82
C ILE A 48 -11.31 -14.54 9.81
N ASP A 49 -11.48 -15.17 10.97
CA ASP A 49 -12.33 -16.35 11.16
C ASP A 49 -12.06 -17.49 10.17
N GLY A 50 -10.79 -17.73 9.84
CA GLY A 50 -10.36 -18.80 8.92
C GLY A 50 -10.38 -18.40 7.45
N GLN A 51 -10.94 -17.24 7.09
CA GLN A 51 -10.90 -16.70 5.74
C GLN A 51 -9.72 -15.74 5.58
N LYS A 52 -8.86 -16.00 4.59
CA LYS A 52 -7.77 -15.08 4.20
C LYS A 52 -8.29 -13.99 3.27
N TYR A 53 -7.90 -12.76 3.54
CA TYR A 53 -8.19 -11.58 2.73
C TYR A 53 -6.89 -10.90 2.29
N CYS A 54 -6.77 -10.55 1.02
CA CYS A 54 -5.65 -9.80 0.45
C CYS A 54 -5.90 -8.29 0.52
N PHE A 55 -5.04 -7.55 1.23
CA PHE A 55 -5.11 -6.09 1.34
C PHE A 55 -3.94 -5.36 0.66
N LEU A 56 -2.87 -6.06 0.28
CA LEU A 56 -1.70 -5.49 -0.41
C LEU A 56 -1.16 -6.49 -1.45
N GLY A 57 -0.87 -6.01 -2.66
CA GLY A 57 -0.37 -6.82 -3.78
C GLY A 57 -1.41 -6.99 -4.89
N ARG A 58 -1.36 -8.08 -5.66
CA ARG A 58 -2.38 -8.36 -6.69
C ARG A 58 -3.27 -9.52 -6.27
N THR A 59 -4.50 -9.21 -5.84
CA THR A 59 -5.44 -10.22 -5.30
C THR A 59 -5.73 -11.36 -6.28
N ASP A 60 -5.86 -11.06 -7.57
CA ASP A 60 -6.19 -12.04 -8.61
C ASP A 60 -5.23 -13.24 -8.63
N ASP A 61 -3.95 -13.02 -8.30
CA ASP A 61 -2.93 -14.08 -8.22
C ASP A 61 -3.19 -15.07 -7.08
N PHE A 62 -3.98 -14.68 -6.09
CA PHE A 62 -4.26 -15.45 -4.89
C PHE A 62 -5.67 -16.04 -4.86
N THR A 63 -6.57 -15.58 -5.74
CA THR A 63 -7.93 -16.10 -5.86
C THR A 63 -8.01 -17.62 -6.07
N PRO A 64 -7.12 -18.29 -6.83
CA PRO A 64 -7.18 -19.76 -6.98
C PRO A 64 -6.86 -20.52 -5.68
N PHE A 65 -6.25 -19.85 -4.70
CA PHE A 65 -5.89 -20.42 -3.40
C PHE A 65 -6.90 -20.10 -2.30
N GLY A 66 -8.10 -19.64 -2.67
CA GLY A 66 -9.18 -19.32 -1.74
C GLY A 66 -8.98 -18.02 -0.96
N VAL A 67 -8.05 -17.16 -1.38
CA VAL A 67 -7.87 -15.83 -0.79
C VAL A 67 -8.90 -14.88 -1.38
N LYS A 68 -9.67 -14.22 -0.51
CA LYS A 68 -10.66 -13.21 -0.90
C LYS A 68 -10.03 -11.82 -0.97
N GLU A 69 -10.66 -10.92 -1.70
CA GLU A 69 -10.29 -9.52 -1.72
C GLU A 69 -10.73 -8.82 -0.43
N ALA A 70 -9.83 -8.05 0.21
CA ALA A 70 -10.24 -7.06 1.21
C ALA A 70 -10.81 -5.84 0.49
N THR A 71 -12.00 -5.37 0.86
CA THR A 71 -12.63 -4.22 0.19
C THR A 71 -12.01 -2.93 0.69
N GLN A 72 -11.35 -2.16 -0.17
CA GLN A 72 -10.85 -0.82 0.18
C GLN A 72 -12.02 0.16 0.29
N VAL A 73 -12.13 0.83 1.43
CA VAL A 73 -13.22 1.76 1.75
C VAL A 73 -12.77 3.21 1.65
N ASP A 74 -11.52 3.50 2.01
CA ASP A 74 -10.98 4.86 2.03
C ASP A 74 -9.49 4.90 1.66
N LEU A 75 -9.09 6.02 1.09
CA LEU A 75 -7.71 6.35 0.73
C LEU A 75 -7.44 7.83 1.00
N LYS A 76 -6.45 8.10 1.85
CA LYS A 76 -6.01 9.45 2.18
C LYS A 76 -4.51 9.59 2.00
N VAL A 77 -4.10 10.56 1.18
CA VAL A 77 -2.69 10.90 0.95
C VAL A 77 -2.40 12.25 1.61
N THR A 78 -1.36 12.32 2.42
CA THR A 78 -0.83 13.55 3.01
C THR A 78 0.63 13.77 2.59
N ALA A 79 1.28 14.82 3.07
CA ALA A 79 2.69 15.09 2.74
C ALA A 79 3.66 13.97 3.18
N PHE A 80 3.35 13.28 4.28
CA PHE A 80 4.25 12.28 4.88
C PHE A 80 3.62 10.89 5.00
N THR A 81 2.35 10.73 4.63
CA THR A 81 1.60 9.50 4.88
C THR A 81 0.67 9.14 3.75
N THR A 82 0.54 7.84 3.50
CA THR A 82 -0.54 7.26 2.70
C THR A 82 -1.32 6.31 3.58
N GLU A 83 -2.60 6.55 3.71
CA GLU A 83 -3.50 5.85 4.63
C GLU A 83 -4.58 5.13 3.82
N TYR A 84 -4.76 3.85 4.09
CA TYR A 84 -5.79 3.02 3.47
C TYR A 84 -6.67 2.40 4.55
N THR A 85 -7.98 2.37 4.30
CA THR A 85 -8.93 1.64 5.15
C THR A 85 -9.56 0.52 4.35
N PHE A 86 -9.59 -0.68 4.94
CA PHE A 86 -10.18 -1.88 4.36
C PHE A 86 -11.24 -2.48 5.27
N THR A 87 -12.22 -3.13 4.66
CA THR A 87 -13.10 -4.09 5.31
C THR A 87 -12.74 -5.49 4.86
N ALA A 88 -12.47 -6.37 5.82
CA ALA A 88 -12.16 -7.78 5.61
C ALA A 88 -13.07 -8.63 6.50
N GLY A 89 -14.13 -9.18 5.92
CA GLY A 89 -15.17 -9.86 6.69
C GLY A 89 -15.81 -8.92 7.71
N ALA A 90 -15.78 -9.30 8.99
CA ALA A 90 -16.31 -8.48 10.10
C ALA A 90 -15.31 -7.43 10.63
N ALA A 91 -14.06 -7.43 10.16
CA ALA A 91 -13.01 -6.55 10.68
C ALA A 91 -12.74 -5.35 9.77
N THR A 92 -12.37 -4.22 10.38
CA THR A 92 -11.85 -3.05 9.70
C THR A 92 -10.35 -2.96 9.90
N LEU A 93 -9.58 -2.94 8.81
CA LEU A 93 -8.13 -2.82 8.82
C LEU A 93 -7.74 -1.42 8.34
N LYS A 94 -6.96 -0.69 9.15
CA LYS A 94 -6.37 0.59 8.76
C LYS A 94 -4.87 0.45 8.61
N LEU A 95 -4.35 0.84 7.46
CA LEU A 95 -2.93 0.85 7.16
C LEU A 95 -2.46 2.29 7.01
N LYS A 96 -1.31 2.58 7.60
CA LYS A 96 -0.68 3.89 7.51
C LYS A 96 0.78 3.70 7.14
N PHE A 97 1.08 4.01 5.90
CA PHE A 97 2.44 4.09 5.38
C PHE A 97 3.01 5.46 5.74
N VAL A 98 4.10 5.49 6.49
CA VAL A 98 4.72 6.73 6.97
C VAL A 98 6.13 6.81 6.41
N SER A 99 6.48 7.97 5.85
CA SER A 99 7.84 8.27 5.40
C SER A 99 8.23 9.62 5.97
N PRO A 100 8.59 9.68 7.27
CA PRO A 100 8.98 10.94 7.88
C PRO A 100 10.37 11.30 7.38
N LEU A 101 10.45 12.37 6.59
CA LEU A 101 11.70 12.98 6.14
C LEU A 101 11.85 14.37 6.79
N PRO A 102 11.96 14.46 8.13
CA PRO A 102 12.15 15.72 8.82
C PRO A 102 13.52 16.32 8.45
N PRO A 103 13.58 17.57 7.96
CA PRO A 103 14.82 18.18 7.47
C PRO A 103 15.84 18.46 8.60
N ASP A 104 15.40 18.45 9.84
CA ASP A 104 16.19 18.68 11.06
C ASP A 104 16.82 17.42 11.64
N ASP A 105 16.46 16.21 11.17
CA ASP A 105 17.05 14.95 11.63
C ASP A 105 17.93 14.29 10.56
N ILE A 106 19.16 14.80 10.43
CA ILE A 106 20.16 14.30 9.48
C ILE A 106 20.48 12.81 9.72
N LYS A 107 20.41 12.33 10.96
CA LYS A 107 20.70 10.93 11.27
C LYS A 107 19.63 10.03 10.68
N LEU A 108 18.35 10.33 10.91
CA LEU A 108 17.24 9.59 10.33
C LEU A 108 17.27 9.64 8.79
N LEU A 109 17.61 10.80 8.23
CA LEU A 109 17.77 10.96 6.77
C LEU A 109 18.91 10.10 6.19
N SER A 110 19.96 9.83 6.98
CA SER A 110 21.13 9.05 6.53
C SER A 110 20.98 7.53 6.68
N LEU A 111 19.96 7.05 7.39
CA LEU A 111 19.65 5.61 7.44
C LEU A 111 19.06 5.15 6.10
N PRO A 112 19.36 3.95 5.59
CA PRO A 112 18.70 3.39 4.41
C PRO A 112 17.24 3.02 4.68
#